data_AF-A0A9P5N958-F1
#
_entry.id   AF-A0A9P5N958-F1
#
_cell.length_a   1.000
_cell.length_b   1.000
_cell.length_c   1.000
_cell.angle_alpha   90.00
_cell.angle_beta   90.00
_cell.angle_gamma   90.00
#
_symmetry.space_group_name_H-M   'P 1'
#
loop_
_entity.id
_entity.type
_entity.pdbx_description
1 polymer ?
#
loop_
_entity_poly.entity_id
_entity_poly.type
_entity_poly.pdbx_seq_one_letter_code
_entity_poly.pdbx_strand_id
1 'polypeptide(L)'
;MTNLTQLRLELIDANFYPAFLLALRLPVLEDLWIHQATSSLPSLSWDVGFYSTWFARTKRASKSLKRLNLSDSQLGPTMHGRLLRSATSYSVLQKLLKNFSQLHSLSLATGICVHLPILDLIANGQLLPQLQVLHLATASDPHVILEMVRTRNTGPSSKEWECIKSLMLTLPDAFSDREDELEEEAALLGLDKGLLMHFVPPCTIQGCASMCCFGV
;
A
#
# COMPACT_ATOMS: atom_id res chain seq x y z
N MET A 1 -4.45 23.04 15.79
CA MET A 1 -5.32 21.86 15.66
C MET A 1 -4.73 20.72 16.50
N THR A 2 -5.15 20.56 17.76
CA THR A 2 -4.52 19.60 18.69
C THR A 2 -5.20 18.24 18.74
N ASN A 3 -6.44 18.12 18.22
CA ASN A 3 -7.28 16.92 18.39
C ASN A 3 -7.70 16.29 17.04
N LEU A 4 -6.97 16.54 15.95
CA LEU A 4 -7.32 15.96 14.66
C LEU A 4 -6.95 14.46 14.65
N THR A 5 -7.94 13.60 14.70
CA THR A 5 -7.78 12.13 14.69
C THR A 5 -7.88 11.53 13.29
N GLN A 6 -8.52 12.23 12.35
CA GLN A 6 -8.68 11.81 10.97
C GLN A 6 -8.26 12.93 10.03
N LEU A 7 -7.45 12.63 9.04
CA LEU A 7 -7.05 13.57 8.00
C LEU A 7 -7.19 12.90 6.64
N ARG A 8 -7.93 13.55 5.75
CA ARG A 8 -8.02 13.15 4.34
C ARG A 8 -7.44 14.27 3.49
N LEU A 9 -6.50 13.91 2.63
CA LEU A 9 -5.81 14.81 1.73
C LEU A 9 -6.02 14.31 0.31
N GLU A 10 -6.48 15.20 -0.55
CA GLU A 10 -6.43 15.01 -2.00
C GLU A 10 -5.36 15.96 -2.54
N LEU A 11 -4.36 15.35 -3.16
CA LEU A 11 -3.12 15.97 -3.55
C LEU A 11 -3.07 16.01 -5.08
N ILE A 12 -3.42 17.15 -5.66
CA ILE A 12 -3.36 17.37 -7.11
C ILE A 12 -1.98 17.92 -7.45
N ASP A 13 -1.23 17.21 -8.28
CA ASP A 13 0.11 17.59 -8.75
C ASP A 13 1.10 17.85 -7.59
N ALA A 14 0.90 17.18 -6.45
CA ALA A 14 1.64 17.49 -5.22
C ALA A 14 3.13 17.11 -5.28
N ASN A 15 3.56 16.34 -6.29
CA ASN A 15 4.97 16.09 -6.54
C ASN A 15 5.77 17.39 -6.76
N PHE A 16 5.11 18.48 -7.18
CA PHE A 16 5.77 19.77 -7.34
C PHE A 16 5.95 20.54 -6.02
N TYR A 17 5.08 20.33 -5.02
CA TYR A 17 5.07 21.14 -3.78
C TYR A 17 4.69 20.35 -2.52
N PRO A 18 5.36 19.25 -2.15
CA PRO A 18 4.97 18.43 -1.00
C PRO A 18 5.25 19.12 0.35
N ALA A 19 6.07 20.18 0.35
CA ALA A 19 6.61 20.81 1.55
C ALA A 19 5.55 21.36 2.53
N PHE A 20 4.33 21.68 2.07
CA PHE A 20 3.27 22.17 2.96
C PHE A 20 2.88 21.12 4.02
N LEU A 21 3.02 19.83 3.72
CA LEU A 21 2.75 18.74 4.68
C LEU A 21 3.66 18.84 5.92
N LEU A 22 4.87 19.39 5.76
CA LEU A 22 5.81 19.60 6.86
C LEU A 22 5.31 20.63 7.90
N ALA A 23 4.35 21.49 7.53
CA ALA A 23 3.74 22.43 8.46
C ALA A 23 2.64 21.79 9.32
N LEU A 24 2.13 20.61 8.94
CA LEU A 24 1.05 19.93 9.66
C LEU A 24 1.58 19.29 10.95
N ARG A 25 0.99 19.69 12.08
CA ARG A 25 1.23 19.07 13.40
C ARG A 25 0.06 18.16 13.74
N LEU A 26 0.30 16.85 13.73
CA LEU A 26 -0.75 15.83 13.81
C LEU A 26 -0.54 14.87 15.01
N PRO A 27 -0.54 15.37 16.26
CA PRO A 27 -0.03 14.61 17.41
C PRO A 27 -0.88 13.39 17.81
N VAL A 28 -2.12 13.30 17.37
CA VAL A 28 -3.09 12.25 17.75
C VAL A 28 -3.80 11.65 16.53
N LEU A 29 -3.14 11.68 15.37
CA LEU A 29 -3.71 11.16 14.13
C LEU A 29 -3.84 9.64 14.20
N GLU A 30 -5.06 9.15 14.02
CA GLU A 30 -5.36 7.71 13.99
C GLU A 30 -5.64 7.21 12.57
N ASP A 31 -6.16 8.08 11.71
CA ASP A 31 -6.55 7.75 10.34
C ASP A 31 -6.02 8.80 9.37
N LEU A 32 -5.23 8.35 8.39
CA LEU A 32 -4.67 9.19 7.35
C LEU A 32 -4.98 8.61 5.99
N TRP A 33 -5.68 9.41 5.20
CA TRP A 33 -5.93 9.14 3.79
C TRP A 33 -5.18 10.17 2.95
N ILE A 34 -4.35 9.70 2.04
CA ILE A 34 -3.67 10.53 1.05
C ILE A 34 -4.01 9.97 -0.31
N HIS A 35 -4.74 10.78 -1.07
CA HIS A 35 -5.09 10.51 -2.44
C HIS A 35 -4.23 11.38 -3.35
N GLN A 36 -3.51 10.80 -4.30
CA GLN A 36 -2.75 11.56 -5.29
C GLN A 36 -3.48 11.58 -6.63
N ALA A 37 -3.71 12.78 -7.15
CA ALA A 37 -4.19 13.01 -8.51
C ALA A 37 -3.12 13.75 -9.32
N THR A 38 -3.01 13.44 -10.60
CA THR A 38 -2.09 14.13 -11.52
C THR A 38 -2.90 14.67 -12.70
N SER A 39 -2.75 15.96 -12.99
CA SER A 39 -3.34 16.59 -14.18
C SER A 39 -2.44 16.42 -15.41
N SER A 40 -1.14 16.17 -15.20
CA SER A 40 -0.14 15.97 -16.26
C SER A 40 0.38 14.52 -16.35
N LEU A 41 0.56 14.04 -17.58
CA LEU A 41 1.37 12.87 -17.92
C LEU A 41 2.84 13.29 -18.06
N PRO A 42 3.84 12.47 -17.68
CA PRO A 42 3.81 11.23 -16.90
C PRO A 42 4.36 11.50 -15.48
N SER A 43 3.53 11.72 -14.47
CA SER A 43 4.06 12.15 -13.16
C SER A 43 3.43 11.51 -11.92
N LEU A 44 2.79 10.35 -12.03
CA LEU A 44 2.36 9.62 -10.85
C LEU A 44 3.49 8.72 -10.31
N SER A 45 4.42 9.33 -9.57
CA SER A 45 5.39 8.61 -8.73
C SER A 45 5.21 9.04 -7.28
N TRP A 46 5.04 8.08 -6.38
CA TRP A 46 5.01 8.37 -4.95
C TRP A 46 6.42 8.70 -4.45
N ASP A 47 6.63 9.91 -3.93
CA ASP A 47 7.83 10.22 -3.17
C ASP A 47 7.76 9.64 -1.75
N VAL A 48 7.91 8.32 -1.66
CA VAL A 48 7.92 7.57 -0.39
C VAL A 48 9.00 8.10 0.57
N GLY A 49 10.09 8.67 0.02
CA GLY A 49 11.17 9.29 0.80
C GLY A 49 10.72 10.55 1.53
N PHE A 50 9.96 11.41 0.83
CA PHE A 50 9.32 12.57 1.43
C PHE A 50 8.35 12.15 2.54
N TYR A 51 7.44 11.22 2.27
CA TYR A 51 6.48 10.75 3.29
C TYR A 51 7.20 10.16 4.50
N SER A 52 8.25 9.35 4.29
CA SER A 52 9.09 8.80 5.36
C SER A 52 9.69 9.91 6.23
N THR A 53 10.23 10.96 5.61
CA THR A 53 10.76 12.13 6.32
C THR A 53 9.68 12.89 7.09
N TRP A 54 8.51 13.09 6.49
CA TRP A 54 7.39 13.78 7.11
C TRP A 54 6.90 13.03 8.36
N PHE A 55 6.65 11.72 8.25
CA PHE A 55 6.21 10.90 9.38
C PHE A 55 7.26 10.82 10.49
N ALA A 56 8.55 10.76 10.15
CA ALA A 56 9.63 10.79 11.12
C ALA A 56 9.68 12.09 11.93
N ARG A 57 9.28 13.23 11.34
CA ARG A 57 9.14 14.52 12.05
C ARG A 57 7.90 14.54 12.94
N THR A 58 6.83 13.87 12.55
CA THR A 58 5.61 13.73 13.33
C THR A 58 5.64 12.48 14.24
N LYS A 59 6.70 12.31 15.06
CA LYS A 59 6.91 11.11 15.92
C LYS A 59 5.71 10.69 16.79
N ARG A 60 4.84 11.64 17.15
CA ARG A 60 3.62 11.34 17.92
C ARG A 60 2.52 10.74 17.04
N ALA A 61 2.33 11.29 15.84
CA ALA A 61 1.37 10.79 14.85
C ALA A 61 1.66 9.33 14.48
N SER A 62 2.94 8.99 14.26
CA SER A 62 3.32 7.65 13.82
C SER A 62 3.01 6.57 14.87
N LYS A 63 2.94 6.94 16.15
CA LYS A 63 2.58 6.04 17.25
C LYS A 63 1.07 5.90 17.44
N SER A 64 0.28 6.90 17.06
CA SER A 64 -1.19 6.86 17.17
C SER A 64 -1.87 6.33 15.92
N LEU A 65 -1.17 6.31 14.78
CA LEU A 65 -1.77 5.95 13.49
C LEU A 65 -2.18 4.47 13.46
N LYS A 66 -3.47 4.25 13.26
CA LYS A 66 -4.10 2.93 13.12
C LYS A 66 -4.43 2.60 11.67
N ARG A 67 -4.70 3.61 10.84
CA ARG A 67 -5.07 3.45 9.43
C ARG A 67 -4.26 4.39 8.55
N LEU A 68 -3.62 3.82 7.53
CA LEU A 68 -2.88 4.56 6.51
C LEU A 68 -3.39 4.10 5.15
N ASN A 69 -3.98 5.02 4.39
CA ASN A 69 -4.37 4.81 3.01
C ASN A 69 -3.58 5.75 2.10
N LEU A 70 -2.77 5.17 1.22
CA LEU A 70 -2.13 5.86 0.11
C LEU A 70 -2.82 5.36 -1.16
N SER A 71 -3.51 6.22 -1.90
CA SER A 71 -4.26 5.82 -3.10
C SER A 71 -3.98 6.74 -4.28
N ASP A 72 -4.01 6.14 -5.47
CA ASP A 72 -3.91 6.86 -6.75
C ASP A 72 -5.30 7.28 -7.21
N SER A 73 -5.43 8.45 -7.84
CA SER A 73 -6.64 8.82 -8.57
C SER A 73 -6.90 7.81 -9.67
N GLN A 74 -8.18 7.50 -9.89
CA GLN A 74 -8.67 6.40 -10.71
C GLN A 74 -7.80 6.11 -11.94
N LEU A 75 -7.62 4.81 -12.19
CA LEU A 75 -6.88 4.18 -13.28
C LEU A 75 -7.36 4.66 -14.67
N GLY A 76 -7.09 5.92 -15.00
CA GLY A 76 -7.36 6.51 -16.29
C GLY A 76 -6.20 6.24 -17.27
N PRO A 77 -6.38 6.58 -18.56
CA PRO A 77 -5.34 6.44 -19.59
C PRO A 77 -4.06 7.24 -19.30
N THR A 78 -4.04 8.02 -18.22
CA THR A 78 -2.92 8.83 -17.71
C THR A 78 -1.88 8.02 -16.92
N MET A 79 -2.09 6.73 -16.67
CA MET A 79 -1.10 5.85 -16.02
C MET A 79 -0.16 5.20 -17.05
N HIS A 80 0.47 5.97 -17.94
CA HIS A 80 1.43 5.47 -18.94
C HIS A 80 2.89 5.73 -18.53
N GLY A 81 3.82 4.95 -19.11
CA GLY A 81 5.25 5.16 -18.93
C GLY A 81 5.81 4.51 -17.67
N ARG A 82 5.65 3.18 -17.54
CA ARG A 82 6.22 2.37 -16.44
C ARG A 82 7.71 2.68 -16.19
N LEU A 83 8.48 2.87 -17.26
CA LEU A 83 9.92 3.18 -17.22
C LEU A 83 10.25 4.61 -16.76
N LEU A 84 9.28 5.53 -16.77
CA LEU A 84 9.47 6.91 -16.34
C LEU A 84 9.20 7.07 -14.83
N ARG A 85 8.71 6.02 -14.17
CA ARG A 85 8.43 6.03 -12.74
C ARG A 85 9.66 5.59 -11.96
N SER A 86 10.01 6.35 -10.93
CA SER A 86 11.03 5.90 -9.97
C SER A 86 10.50 4.68 -9.21
N ALA A 87 11.22 3.56 -9.28
CA ALA A 87 10.94 2.41 -8.43
C ALA A 87 11.02 2.83 -6.95
N THR A 88 10.06 2.37 -6.14
CA THR A 88 10.10 2.63 -4.70
C THR A 88 11.26 1.84 -4.11
N SER A 89 12.28 2.50 -3.57
CA SER A 89 13.40 1.79 -2.96
C SER A 89 12.95 0.96 -1.74
N TYR A 90 13.37 -0.32 -1.70
CA TYR A 90 13.21 -1.22 -0.54
C TYR A 90 13.50 -0.52 0.80
N SER A 91 14.68 0.11 0.91
CA SER A 91 15.13 0.72 2.16
C SER A 91 14.25 1.90 2.59
N VAL A 92 13.73 2.64 1.61
CA VAL A 92 12.86 3.80 1.84
C VAL A 92 11.48 3.34 2.32
N LEU A 93 10.87 2.36 1.66
CA LEU A 93 9.58 1.81 2.08
C LEU A 93 9.68 1.10 3.43
N GLN A 94 10.72 0.30 3.66
CA GLN A 94 10.95 -0.33 4.95
C GLN A 94 11.09 0.72 6.07
N LYS A 95 11.84 1.81 5.83
CA LYS A 95 11.99 2.90 6.79
C LYS A 95 10.67 3.61 7.06
N LEU A 96 9.84 3.83 6.04
CA LEU A 96 8.49 4.39 6.20
C LEU A 96 7.64 3.50 7.11
N LEU A 97 7.50 2.22 6.77
CA LEU A 97 6.64 1.27 7.47
C LEU A 97 7.07 1.00 8.92
N LYS A 98 8.38 1.06 9.21
CA LYS A 98 8.92 0.94 10.58
C LYS A 98 8.40 2.01 11.55
N ASN A 99 7.87 3.13 11.05
CA ASN A 99 7.33 4.17 11.92
C ASN A 99 5.97 3.82 12.52
N PHE A 100 5.26 2.80 12.01
CA PHE A 100 3.86 2.53 12.32
C PHE A 100 3.65 1.19 13.04
N SER A 101 4.17 1.06 14.26
CA SER A 101 4.03 -0.18 15.05
C SER A 101 2.58 -0.48 15.47
N GLN A 102 1.68 0.51 15.46
CA GLN A 102 0.28 0.41 15.87
C GLN A 102 -0.68 0.38 14.67
N LEU A 103 -0.17 0.22 13.45
CA LEU A 103 -0.99 0.23 12.24
C LEU A 103 -1.82 -1.05 12.15
N HIS A 104 -3.13 -0.90 12.04
CA HIS A 104 -4.10 -1.99 11.87
C HIS A 104 -4.51 -2.15 10.41
N SER A 105 -4.54 -1.06 9.64
CA SER A 105 -4.89 -1.06 8.23
C SER A 105 -3.86 -0.30 7.40
N LEU A 106 -3.35 -0.97 6.38
CA LEU A 106 -2.45 -0.40 5.38
C LEU A 106 -3.08 -0.59 3.99
N SER A 107 -3.24 0.51 3.26
CA SER A 107 -3.51 0.49 1.83
C SER A 107 -2.41 1.27 1.12
N LEU A 108 -1.75 0.61 0.18
CA LEU A 108 -0.71 1.20 -0.65
C LEU A 108 -1.22 1.41 -2.07
N ALA A 109 -0.80 2.52 -2.65
CA ALA A 109 -1.11 2.89 -4.01
C ALA A 109 -0.51 1.89 -5.01
N THR A 110 -1.15 1.76 -6.17
CA THR A 110 -0.74 0.80 -7.21
C THR A 110 0.68 1.05 -7.72
N GLY A 111 1.12 2.31 -7.70
CA GLY A 111 2.48 2.71 -8.06
C GLY A 111 3.57 2.36 -7.02
N ILE A 112 3.21 1.90 -5.82
CA ILE A 112 4.18 1.55 -4.76
C ILE A 112 4.48 0.05 -4.79
N CYS A 113 5.69 -0.31 -5.22
CA CYS A 113 6.14 -1.71 -5.24
C CYS A 113 6.56 -2.18 -3.84
N VAL A 114 5.91 -3.25 -3.35
CA VAL A 114 6.30 -3.93 -2.11
C VAL A 114 7.25 -5.08 -2.43
N HIS A 115 8.50 -4.94 -2.02
CA HIS A 115 9.54 -5.91 -2.30
C HIS A 115 9.39 -7.17 -1.44
N LEU A 116 9.82 -8.33 -1.93
CA LEU A 116 9.75 -9.61 -1.20
C LEU A 116 10.30 -9.53 0.23
N PRO A 117 11.48 -8.93 0.50
CA PRO A 117 11.97 -8.85 1.87
C PRO A 117 11.06 -8.03 2.80
N ILE A 118 10.23 -7.11 2.28
CA ILE A 118 9.24 -6.39 3.10
C ILE A 118 8.07 -7.31 3.42
N LEU A 119 7.61 -8.11 2.45
CA LEU A 119 6.57 -9.11 2.67
C LEU A 119 7.02 -10.12 3.73
N ASP A 120 8.27 -10.60 3.68
CA ASP A 120 8.83 -11.51 4.69
C ASP A 120 8.84 -10.88 6.09
N LEU A 121 9.22 -9.60 6.20
CA LEU A 121 9.20 -8.88 7.48
C LEU A 121 7.77 -8.71 8.03
N ILE A 122 6.79 -8.51 7.15
CA ILE A 122 5.37 -8.47 7.53
C ILE A 122 4.89 -9.88 7.93
N ALA A 123 5.27 -10.91 7.19
CA ALA A 123 4.93 -12.31 7.47
C ALA A 123 5.32 -12.70 8.90
N ASN A 124 6.54 -12.32 9.29
CA ASN A 124 7.13 -12.67 10.58
C ASN A 124 6.81 -11.66 11.70
N GLY A 125 5.88 -10.73 11.50
CA GLY A 125 5.50 -9.72 12.50
C GLY A 125 6.59 -8.69 12.85
N GLN A 126 7.76 -8.74 12.21
CA GLN A 126 8.86 -7.78 12.43
C GLN A 126 8.53 -6.38 11.91
N LEU A 127 7.60 -6.29 10.96
CA LEU A 127 7.04 -5.05 10.42
C LEU A 127 5.52 -5.09 10.56
N LEU A 128 4.94 -3.98 11.04
CA LEU A 128 3.49 -3.83 11.25
C LEU A 128 2.88 -4.98 12.08
N PRO A 129 3.31 -5.17 13.34
CA PRO A 129 2.84 -6.29 14.16
C PRO A 129 1.33 -6.25 14.42
N GLN A 130 0.70 -5.09 14.39
CA GLN A 130 -0.74 -4.93 14.64
C GLN A 130 -1.60 -4.99 13.36
N LEU A 131 -1.00 -5.26 12.19
CA LEU A 131 -1.67 -5.25 10.90
C LEU A 131 -2.72 -6.36 10.81
N GLN A 132 -3.95 -5.97 10.48
CA GLN A 132 -5.10 -6.87 10.29
C GLN A 132 -5.74 -6.70 8.90
N VAL A 133 -5.60 -5.53 8.28
CA VAL A 133 -6.17 -5.22 6.96
C VAL A 133 -5.05 -4.74 6.03
N LEU A 134 -4.88 -5.41 4.90
CA LEU A 134 -3.83 -5.12 3.94
C LEU A 134 -4.42 -4.93 2.55
N HIS A 135 -4.10 -3.82 1.89
CA HIS A 135 -4.42 -3.58 0.49
C HIS A 135 -3.15 -3.28 -0.29
N LEU A 136 -2.82 -4.15 -1.24
CA LEU A 136 -1.64 -4.06 -2.09
C LEU A 136 -1.99 -4.25 -3.56
N ALA A 137 -1.13 -3.74 -4.43
CA ALA A 137 -1.12 -4.07 -5.84
C ALA A 137 0.13 -4.89 -6.17
N THR A 138 0.00 -5.89 -7.03
CA THR A 138 1.14 -6.66 -7.55
C THR A 138 0.92 -6.98 -9.01
N ALA A 139 1.96 -6.79 -9.83
CA ALA A 139 1.99 -7.32 -11.20
C ALA A 139 2.64 -8.71 -11.29
N SER A 140 3.15 -9.20 -10.16
CA SER A 140 3.77 -10.52 -10.00
C SER A 140 2.74 -11.53 -9.49
N ASP A 141 3.19 -12.77 -9.30
CA ASP A 141 2.37 -13.86 -8.79
C ASP A 141 1.68 -13.53 -7.44
N PRO A 142 0.32 -13.51 -7.37
CA PRO A 142 -0.42 -13.25 -6.14
C PRO A 142 -0.19 -14.30 -5.03
N HIS A 143 0.24 -15.53 -5.36
CA HIS A 143 0.51 -16.56 -4.33
C HIS A 143 1.59 -16.14 -3.35
N VAL A 144 2.53 -15.30 -3.77
CA VAL A 144 3.57 -14.77 -2.88
C VAL A 144 2.94 -13.98 -1.72
N ILE A 145 1.86 -13.24 -1.99
CA ILE A 145 1.15 -12.48 -0.96
C ILE A 145 0.31 -13.42 -0.09
N LEU A 146 -0.33 -14.42 -0.68
CA LEU A 146 -1.08 -15.43 0.08
C LEU A 146 -0.16 -16.26 0.98
N GLU A 147 1.04 -16.62 0.54
CA GLU A 147 2.05 -17.31 1.35
C GLU A 147 2.56 -16.44 2.51
N MET A 148 2.74 -15.14 2.27
CA MET A 148 3.04 -14.17 3.34
C MET A 148 1.92 -14.16 4.40
N VAL A 149 0.66 -14.12 3.97
CA VAL A 149 -0.49 -14.18 4.89
C VAL A 149 -0.54 -15.52 5.62
N ARG A 150 -0.34 -16.64 4.92
CA ARG A 150 -0.28 -17.98 5.49
C ARG A 150 0.75 -18.03 6.60
N THR A 151 1.99 -17.68 6.29
CA THR A 151 3.11 -17.64 7.25
C THR A 151 2.75 -16.81 8.48
N ARG A 152 2.12 -15.64 8.30
CA ARG A 152 1.71 -14.77 9.40
C ARG A 152 0.59 -15.38 10.27
N ASN A 153 -0.44 -15.91 9.63
CA ASN A 153 -1.65 -16.42 10.29
C ASN A 153 -1.43 -17.78 10.94
N THR A 154 -0.49 -18.59 10.43
CA THR A 154 -0.12 -19.90 11.01
C THR A 154 1.11 -19.83 11.91
N GLY A 155 1.80 -18.69 11.94
CA GLY A 155 2.93 -18.46 12.83
C GLY A 155 2.53 -18.66 14.30
N PRO A 156 3.51 -18.86 15.20
CA PRO A 156 3.21 -18.98 16.62
C PRO A 156 2.41 -17.76 17.06
N SER A 157 1.14 -17.97 17.43
CA SER A 157 0.28 -16.94 18.02
C SER A 157 0.79 -16.63 19.44
N SER A 158 1.98 -16.05 19.51
CA SER A 158 2.43 -15.31 20.67
C SER A 158 1.66 -13.98 20.68
N LYS A 159 1.52 -13.35 21.83
CA LYS A 159 0.89 -12.01 21.99
C LYS A 159 1.63 -10.88 21.23
N GLU A 160 2.49 -11.21 20.27
CA GLU A 160 3.47 -10.34 19.64
C GLU A 160 2.96 -9.74 18.32
N TRP A 161 2.07 -10.42 17.59
CA TRP A 161 1.44 -9.87 16.37
C TRP A 161 0.03 -10.40 16.10
N GLU A 162 -0.71 -9.65 15.28
CA GLU A 162 -2.09 -9.91 14.87
C GLU A 162 -2.17 -10.63 13.51
N CYS A 163 -3.16 -11.52 13.37
CA CYS A 163 -3.46 -12.16 12.08
C CYS A 163 -4.08 -11.16 11.10
N ILE A 164 -3.78 -11.35 9.81
CA ILE A 164 -4.44 -10.62 8.72
C ILE A 164 -5.82 -11.23 8.53
N LYS A 165 -6.85 -10.40 8.64
CA LYS A 165 -8.27 -10.73 8.55
C LYS A 165 -8.91 -10.26 7.25
N SER A 166 -8.30 -9.27 6.59
CA SER A 166 -8.77 -8.78 5.30
C SER A 166 -7.59 -8.43 4.40
N LEU A 167 -7.71 -8.88 3.15
CA LEU A 167 -6.73 -8.68 2.10
C LEU A 167 -7.46 -8.13 0.87
N MET A 168 -7.04 -6.97 0.39
CA MET A 168 -7.46 -6.47 -0.92
C MET A 168 -6.27 -6.55 -1.87
N LEU A 169 -6.46 -7.21 -3.00
CA LEU A 169 -5.44 -7.35 -4.04
C LEU A 169 -5.88 -6.61 -5.29
N THR A 170 -5.04 -5.71 -5.76
CA THR A 170 -5.13 -5.18 -7.12
C THR A 170 -4.19 -5.97 -8.01
N LEU A 171 -4.72 -6.62 -9.05
CA LEU A 171 -4.02 -7.60 -9.88
C LEU A 171 -4.18 -7.26 -11.37
N PRO A 172 -3.23 -7.66 -12.24
CA PRO A 172 -3.44 -7.71 -13.67
C PRO A 172 -4.66 -8.53 -14.05
N ASP A 173 -5.40 -8.09 -15.06
CA ASP A 173 -6.51 -8.83 -15.65
C ASP A 173 -6.11 -10.23 -16.15
N ALA A 174 -4.84 -10.44 -16.48
CA ALA A 174 -4.30 -11.77 -16.81
C ALA A 174 -4.43 -12.81 -15.68
N PHE A 175 -4.76 -12.41 -14.45
CA PHE A 175 -5.03 -13.30 -13.33
C PHE A 175 -6.52 -13.55 -13.09
N SER A 176 -7.44 -12.95 -13.86
CA SER A 176 -8.89 -13.11 -13.67
C SER A 176 -9.33 -14.57 -13.77
N ASP A 177 -8.72 -15.35 -14.66
CA ASP A 177 -9.04 -16.77 -14.85
C ASP A 177 -8.66 -17.65 -13.64
N ARG A 178 -7.95 -17.08 -12.66
CA ARG A 178 -7.51 -17.74 -11.42
C ARG A 178 -8.25 -17.24 -10.19
N GLU A 179 -9.31 -16.44 -10.36
CA GLU A 179 -10.05 -15.84 -9.25
C GLU A 179 -10.55 -16.91 -8.27
N ASP A 180 -11.23 -17.94 -8.77
CA ASP A 180 -11.75 -19.04 -7.95
C ASP A 180 -10.64 -19.78 -7.16
N GLU A 181 -9.48 -20.02 -7.78
CA GLU A 181 -8.31 -20.66 -7.14
C GLU A 181 -7.80 -19.82 -5.97
N LEU A 182 -7.70 -18.49 -6.17
CA LEU A 182 -7.22 -17.55 -5.16
C LEU A 182 -8.24 -17.38 -4.02
N GLU A 183 -9.54 -17.42 -4.32
CA GLU A 183 -10.60 -17.40 -3.31
C GLU A 183 -10.58 -18.66 -2.45
N GLU A 184 -10.42 -19.84 -3.05
CA GLU A 184 -10.31 -21.10 -2.31
C GLU A 184 -9.09 -21.10 -1.39
N GLU A 185 -7.93 -20.68 -1.90
CA GLU A 185 -6.72 -20.57 -1.09
C GLU A 185 -6.90 -19.58 0.07
N ALA A 186 -7.48 -18.40 -0.19
CA ALA A 186 -7.71 -17.39 0.84
C ALA A 186 -8.73 -17.85 1.89
N ALA A 187 -9.75 -18.63 1.52
CA ALA A 187 -10.68 -19.23 2.45
C ALA A 187 -9.96 -20.16 3.46
N LEU A 188 -8.98 -20.95 3.00
CA LEU A 188 -8.14 -21.78 3.87
C LEU A 188 -7.28 -20.96 4.86
N LEU A 189 -7.03 -19.69 4.55
CA LEU A 189 -6.28 -18.75 5.41
C LEU A 189 -7.18 -17.97 6.39
N GLY A 190 -8.48 -18.25 6.42
CA GLY A 190 -9.46 -17.52 7.23
C GLY A 190 -9.84 -16.15 6.67
N LEU A 191 -9.72 -15.95 5.35
CA LEU A 191 -10.09 -14.73 4.63
C LEU A 191 -11.40 -14.87 3.83
N ASP A 192 -12.27 -15.82 4.18
CA ASP A 192 -13.51 -16.17 3.47
C ASP A 192 -14.44 -14.97 3.16
N LYS A 193 -14.42 -13.94 4.00
CA LYS A 193 -15.13 -12.65 3.79
C LYS A 193 -14.21 -11.45 3.77
N GLY A 194 -12.91 -11.70 3.81
CA GLY A 194 -11.85 -10.71 3.95
C GLY A 194 -11.08 -10.47 2.66
N LEU A 195 -11.14 -11.37 1.68
CA LEU A 195 -10.51 -11.21 0.38
C LEU A 195 -11.37 -10.35 -0.55
N LEU A 196 -10.74 -9.36 -1.19
CA LEU A 196 -11.31 -8.59 -2.29
C LEU A 196 -10.28 -8.49 -3.40
N MET A 197 -10.67 -8.83 -4.63
CA MET A 197 -9.79 -8.73 -5.80
C MET A 197 -10.28 -7.64 -6.74
N HIS A 198 -9.33 -6.88 -7.30
CA HIS A 198 -9.59 -5.87 -8.31
C HIS A 198 -8.66 -6.09 -9.48
N PHE A 199 -9.23 -6.51 -10.61
CA PHE A 199 -8.50 -6.76 -11.84
C PHE A 199 -8.37 -5.48 -12.67
N VAL A 200 -7.15 -5.23 -13.15
CA VAL A 200 -6.81 -4.03 -13.92
C VAL A 200 -6.34 -4.44 -15.31
N PRO A 201 -6.98 -3.94 -16.38
CA PRO A 201 -6.56 -4.24 -17.74
C PRO A 201 -5.20 -3.60 -18.05
N PRO A 202 -4.52 -4.08 -19.11
CA PRO A 202 -3.32 -3.42 -19.62
C PRO A 202 -3.54 -1.95 -19.98
N CYS A 203 -2.44 -1.21 -20.14
CA CYS A 203 -2.50 0.19 -20.58
C CYS A 203 -3.30 0.33 -21.89
N THR A 204 -4.20 1.31 -21.95
CA THR A 204 -5.06 1.56 -23.14
C THR A 204 -4.41 2.48 -24.17
N ILE A 205 -3.21 3.01 -23.91
CA ILE A 205 -2.48 3.82 -24.89
C ILE A 205 -2.03 2.94 -26.06
N GLN A 206 -2.32 3.41 -27.29
CA GLN A 206 -2.01 2.68 -28.52
C GLN A 206 -0.53 2.27 -28.57
N GLY A 207 -0.28 0.97 -28.77
CA GLY A 207 1.07 0.39 -28.83
C GLY A 207 1.69 0.04 -27.47
N CYS A 208 1.00 0.32 -26.35
CA CYS A 208 1.46 0.01 -25.01
C CYS A 208 0.69 -1.19 -24.43
N ALA A 209 1.25 -2.39 -24.50
CA ALA A 209 0.64 -3.61 -23.92
C ALA A 209 1.11 -3.91 -22.48
N SER A 210 1.71 -2.93 -21.79
CA SER A 210 2.33 -3.13 -20.48
C SER A 210 1.40 -2.76 -19.31
N MET A 211 1.66 -3.36 -18.15
CA MET A 211 0.98 -3.09 -16.87
C MET A 211 1.52 -1.81 -16.22
N CYS A 212 1.23 -0.66 -16.83
CA CYS A 212 1.86 0.62 -16.46
C CYS A 212 1.41 1.21 -15.11
N CYS A 213 0.26 0.78 -14.58
CA CYS A 213 -0.24 1.24 -13.28
C CYS A 213 0.50 0.62 -12.09
N PHE A 214 1.16 -0.52 -12.27
CA PHE A 214 1.85 -1.23 -11.20
C PHE A 214 3.28 -0.71 -11.00
N GLY A 215 3.69 -0.58 -9.74
CA GLY A 215 5.08 -0.34 -9.36
C GLY A 215 6.02 -1.43 -9.92
N VAL A 216 7.30 -1.05 -10.08
CA VAL A 216 8.40 -1.96 -10.46
C VAL A 216 9.32 -2.13 -9.27
#